data_AF-A0A2G1VBE3-F1
#
_entry.id   AF-A0A2G1VBE3-F1
#
_cell.length_a   1.000
_cell.length_b   1.000
_cell.length_c   1.000
_cell.angle_alpha   90.00
_cell.angle_beta   90.00
_cell.angle_gamma   90.00
#
_symmetry.space_group_name_H-M   'P 1'
#
loop_
_entity.id
_entity.type
_entity.pdbx_description
1 polymer ?
#
loop_
_entity_poly.entity_id
_entity_poly.type
_entity_poly.pdbx_seq_one_letter_code
_entity_poly.pdbx_strand_id
1 'polypeptide(L)'
;MATTMYAEEELYPVDTESGKANKSEASTTFEVYVSNYFGDHQIYLKVTDENGDVKQFHVSKEQAQSLAHGFDGADAYIGYDNT
;
A
#
# COMPACT_ATOMS: atom_id res chain seq x y z
N MET A 1 9.89 -17.83 12.14
CA MET A 1 8.89 -17.29 11.18
C MET A 1 9.65 -16.39 10.24
N ALA A 2 9.49 -16.53 8.93
CA ALA A 2 10.25 -15.77 7.95
C ALA A 2 9.30 -14.91 7.11
N THR A 3 9.33 -13.60 7.33
CA THR A 3 8.79 -12.63 6.38
C THR A 3 9.82 -12.45 5.28
N THR A 4 9.46 -12.77 4.05
CA THR A 4 10.44 -12.85 2.94
C THR A 4 10.54 -11.54 2.16
N MET A 5 9.46 -10.76 2.10
CA MET A 5 9.42 -9.44 1.47
C MET A 5 8.50 -8.53 2.27
N TYR A 6 8.86 -7.24 2.31
CA TYR A 6 8.20 -6.23 3.12
C TYR A 6 8.34 -4.85 2.44
N ALA A 7 7.22 -4.15 2.31
CA ALA A 7 7.15 -2.74 1.98
C ALA A 7 6.22 -2.06 2.98
N GLU A 8 6.62 -0.92 3.52
CA GLU A 8 5.83 -0.08 4.41
C GLU A 8 5.88 1.35 3.89
N GLU A 9 4.74 2.03 3.87
CA GLU A 9 4.65 3.42 3.47
C GLU A 9 3.54 4.15 4.24
N GLU A 10 3.74 5.45 4.46
CA GLU A 10 2.73 6.33 5.05
C GLU A 10 1.86 6.97 3.97
N LEU A 11 0.55 6.70 4.04
CA LEU A 11 -0.44 7.28 3.15
C LEU A 11 -1.16 8.41 3.87
N TYR A 12 -1.07 9.61 3.30
CA TYR A 12 -1.70 10.81 3.84
C TYR A 12 -3.04 11.06 3.13
N PRO A 13 -4.04 11.64 3.82
CA PRO A 13 -5.28 12.04 3.18
C PRO A 13 -5.04 13.10 2.11
N VAL A 14 -6.00 13.25 1.21
CA VAL A 14 -5.93 14.22 0.12
C VAL A 14 -6.34 15.60 0.64
N ASP A 15 -5.48 16.59 0.46
CA ASP A 15 -5.81 17.99 0.63
C ASP A 15 -6.85 18.41 -0.42
N THR A 16 -8.04 18.81 0.03
CA THR A 16 -9.17 19.06 -0.87
C THR A 16 -8.98 20.30 -1.75
N GLU A 17 -8.06 21.21 -1.42
CA GLU A 17 -7.80 22.44 -2.18
C GLU A 17 -6.75 22.22 -3.28
N SER A 18 -5.68 21.47 -3.00
CA SER A 18 -4.56 21.23 -3.92
C SER A 18 -4.59 19.85 -4.61
N GLY A 19 -5.40 18.92 -4.12
CA GLY A 19 -5.47 17.54 -4.61
C GLY A 19 -4.22 16.71 -4.28
N LYS A 20 -3.33 17.19 -3.42
CA LYS A 20 -2.07 16.54 -3.03
C LYS A 20 -2.16 15.93 -1.64
N ALA A 21 -1.14 15.18 -1.23
CA ALA A 21 -1.05 14.65 0.13
C ALA A 21 -1.04 15.76 1.20
N ASN A 22 -2.00 15.73 2.12
CA ASN A 22 -2.05 16.61 3.29
C ASN A 22 -1.20 16.03 4.43
N LYS A 23 0.07 16.45 4.50
CA LYS A 23 1.01 16.01 5.55
C LYS A 23 0.75 16.61 6.93
N SER A 24 -0.24 17.50 7.05
CA SER A 24 -0.62 18.10 8.34
C SER A 24 -1.64 17.25 9.10
N GLU A 25 -2.28 16.29 8.41
CA GLU A 25 -3.22 15.34 8.99
C GLU A 25 -2.52 14.00 9.28
N ALA A 26 -3.17 13.16 10.09
CA ALA A 26 -2.62 11.87 10.47
C ALA A 26 -2.45 10.95 9.25
N SER A 27 -1.30 10.26 9.20
CA SER A 27 -1.03 9.24 8.19
C SER A 27 -1.71 7.92 8.54
N THR A 28 -2.03 7.15 7.49
CA THR A 28 -2.37 5.74 7.60
C THR A 28 -1.16 4.93 7.17
N THR A 29 -0.69 4.03 8.02
CA THR A 29 0.43 3.14 7.66
C THR A 29 -0.08 2.00 6.80
N PHE A 30 0.54 1.81 5.65
CA PHE A 30 0.23 0.75 4.70
C PHE A 30 1.43 -0.20 4.58
N GLU A 31 1.20 -1.48 4.81
CA GLU A 31 2.23 -2.51 4.77
C GLU A 31 1.83 -3.64 3.82
N VAL A 32 2.74 -4.06 2.95
CA VAL A 32 2.60 -5.26 2.12
C VAL A 32 3.72 -6.22 2.48
N TYR A 33 3.35 -7.46 2.81
CA TYR A 33 4.33 -8.46 3.19
C TYR A 33 3.97 -9.87 2.74
N VAL A 34 5.00 -10.69 2.56
CA VAL A 34 4.86 -12.10 2.23
C VAL A 34 5.18 -12.94 3.46
N SER A 35 4.25 -13.80 3.85
CA SER A 35 4.39 -14.72 4.99
C SER A 35 4.09 -16.16 4.58
N ASN A 36 4.87 -17.10 5.11
CA ASN A 36 4.71 -18.54 4.91
C ASN A 36 4.11 -19.26 6.13
N TYR A 37 3.49 -18.52 7.05
CA TYR A 37 3.03 -19.03 8.35
C TYR A 37 2.13 -20.28 8.25
N PHE A 38 1.33 -20.40 7.19
CA PHE A 38 0.41 -21.50 6.97
C PHE A 38 0.96 -22.61 6.05
N GLY A 39 2.27 -22.65 5.82
CA GLY A 39 2.93 -23.66 4.97
C GLY A 39 3.16 -23.23 3.52
N ASP A 40 2.44 -22.21 3.04
CA ASP A 40 2.58 -21.62 1.71
C ASP A 40 2.85 -20.11 1.80
N HIS A 41 3.60 -19.56 0.84
CA HIS A 41 3.84 -18.12 0.75
C HIS A 41 2.57 -17.39 0.30
N GLN A 42 2.06 -16.53 1.18
CA GLN A 42 0.86 -15.73 0.94
C GLN A 42 1.20 -14.24 1.07
N ILE A 43 0.51 -13.43 0.27
CA ILE A 43 0.66 -11.97 0.29
C ILE A 43 -0.43 -11.42 1.22
N TYR A 44 -0.01 -10.54 2.13
CA TYR A 44 -0.90 -9.83 3.03
C TYR A 44 -0.70 -8.33 2.88
N LEU A 45 -1.80 -7.60 3.02
CA LEU A 45 -1.84 -6.15 3.07
C LEU A 45 -2.39 -5.77 4.43
N LYS A 46 -1.67 -4.93 5.17
CA LYS A 46 -2.07 -4.42 6.47
C LYS A 46 -2.19 -2.90 6.38
N VAL A 47 -3.27 -2.38 6.92
CA VAL A 47 -3.57 -0.95 7.02
C VAL A 47 -3.75 -0.64 8.50
N THR A 48 -2.97 0.29 9.02
CA THR A 48 -3.07 0.78 10.39
C THR A 48 -3.51 2.23 10.33
N ASP A 49 -4.66 2.55 10.89
CA ASP A 49 -5.16 3.93 10.91
C ASP A 49 -4.54 4.76 12.04
N GLU A 50 -4.93 6.04 12.10
CA GLU A 50 -4.47 7.01 13.09
C GLU A 50 -4.79 6.64 14.54
N ASN A 51 -5.80 5.79 14.76
CA ASN A 51 -6.20 5.30 16.08
C ASN A 51 -5.45 4.03 16.48
N GLY A 52 -4.62 3.50 15.58
CA GLY A 52 -3.94 2.22 15.74
C GLY A 52 -4.83 1.02 15.39
N ASP A 53 -6.01 1.24 14.80
CA ASP A 53 -6.87 0.14 14.35
C ASP A 53 -6.25 -0.52 13.12
N VAL A 54 -6.08 -1.83 13.21
CA VAL A 54 -5.44 -2.64 12.18
C VAL A 54 -6.48 -3.38 11.35
N LYS A 55 -6.44 -3.19 10.03
CA LYS A 55 -7.15 -4.02 9.05
C LYS A 55 -6.15 -4.81 8.24
N GLN A 56 -6.36 -6.12 8.15
CA GLN A 56 -5.51 -7.01 7.39
C GLN A 56 -6.31 -7.73 6.31
N PHE A 57 -5.73 -7.83 5.12
CA PHE A 57 -6.31 -8.44 3.95
C PHE A 57 -5.35 -9.49 3.41
N HIS A 58 -5.90 -10.65 3.04
CA HIS A 58 -5.19 -11.57 2.16
C HIS A 58 -5.33 -11.06 0.72
N VAL A 59 -4.23 -11.07 -0.01
CA VAL A 59 -4.18 -10.61 -1.40
C VAL A 59 -3.81 -11.80 -2.28
N SER A 60 -4.69 -12.16 -3.21
CA SER A 60 -4.38 -13.19 -4.19
C SER A 60 -3.26 -12.73 -5.13
N LYS A 61 -2.58 -13.68 -5.78
CA LYS A 61 -1.55 -13.36 -6.78
C LYS A 61 -2.07 -12.46 -7.90
N GLU A 62 -3.28 -12.72 -8.39
CA GLU A 62 -3.91 -11.93 -9.45
C GLU A 62 -4.22 -10.50 -8.97
N GLN A 63 -4.71 -10.34 -7.74
CA GLN A 63 -4.95 -9.03 -7.14
C GLN A 63 -3.64 -8.26 -6.97
N ALA A 64 -2.58 -8.91 -6.48
CA ALA A 64 -1.26 -8.29 -6.34
C ALA A 64 -0.70 -7.81 -7.69
N GLN A 65 -0.82 -8.63 -8.73
CA GLN A 65 -0.41 -8.26 -10.09
C GLN A 65 -1.22 -7.10 -10.64
N SER A 66 -2.54 -7.10 -10.45
CA SER A 66 -3.41 -6.02 -10.89
C SER A 66 -3.10 -4.70 -10.17
N LEU A 67 -2.84 -4.74 -8.86
CA LEU A 67 -2.47 -3.56 -8.08
C LEU A 67 -1.12 -3.00 -8.54
N ALA A 68 -0.10 -3.85 -8.68
CA ALA A 68 1.21 -3.43 -9.16
C ALA A 68 1.12 -2.77 -10.55
N HIS A 69 0.40 -3.38 -11.50
CA HIS A 69 0.20 -2.81 -12.83
C HIS A 69 -0.56 -1.47 -12.78
N GLY A 70 -1.56 -1.36 -11.90
CA GLY A 70 -2.30 -0.11 -11.70
C GLY A 70 -1.40 1.03 -11.21
N PHE A 71 -0.51 0.74 -10.26
CA PHE A 71 0.47 1.72 -9.77
C PHE A 71 1.50 2.10 -10.82
N ASP A 72 2.09 1.12 -11.52
CA ASP A 72 3.05 1.37 -12.61
C ASP A 72 2.45 2.25 -13.71
N GLY A 73 1.19 1.99 -14.08
CA GLY A 73 0.47 2.80 -15.07
C GLY A 73 0.19 4.23 -14.61
N ALA A 74 -0.19 4.40 -13.34
CA ALA A 74 -0.42 5.73 -12.77
C ALA A 74 0.89 6.53 -12.63
N ASP A 75 1.97 5.90 -12.18
CA ASP A 75 3.30 6.50 -12.08
C ASP A 75 3.80 6.96 -13.45
N ALA A 76 3.70 6.09 -14.47
CA ALA A 76 4.09 6.43 -15.84
C ALA A 76 3.30 7.62 -16.40
N TYR A 77 2.01 7.73 -16.08
CA TYR A 77 1.16 8.84 -16.53
C TYR A 77 1.57 10.16 -15.89
N ILE A 78 1.78 10.19 -14.57
CA ILE A 78 2.23 11.38 -13.84
C ILE A 78 3.65 11.78 -14.26
N GLY A 79 4.53 10.80 -14.48
CA GLY A 79 5.88 11.03 -15.00
C GLY A 79 5.91 11.64 -16.40
N TYR A 80 4.89 11.39 -17.22
CA TYR A 80 4.72 12.02 -18.54
C TYR A 80 4.13 13.44 -18.46
N ASP A 81 3.22 13.70 -17.51
CA ASP A 81 2.54 14.99 -17.34
C ASP A 81 3.42 16.06 -16.63
N ASN A 82 4.37 15.64 -15.78
CA ASN A 82 5.27 16.52 -15.04
C ASN A 82 6.64 16.78 -15.72
N THR A 83 6.82 16.47 -17.01
CA THR A 83 8.03 16.82 -17.79
C THR A 83 7.95 18.15 -18.52
#